data_AF-A0A7V5YPE9-F1
#
_entry.id   AF-A0A7V5YPE9-F1
#
_cell.length_a   1.000
_cell.length_b   1.000
_cell.length_c   1.000
_cell.angle_alpha   90.00
_cell.angle_beta   90.00
_cell.angle_gamma   90.00
#
_symmetry.space_group_name_H-M   'P 1'
#
loop_
_entity.id
_entity.type
_entity.pdbx_description
1 polymer ?
#
loop_
_entity_poly.entity_id
_entity_poly.type
_entity_poly.pdbx_seq_one_letter_code
_entity_poly.pdbx_strand_id
1 'polypeptide(L)'
;MSEQVPKPEELVQIDYQPPAKPWMDVPVEFRRGTFCYAGAKKNVEYLGFPNPRDWQPMDEDWKLPPNWREIILEGMRDRLQKFRSFRLFMDICVRCGACADKCHFYLGSGDPKNMPVLRAELIRSIYRRYFTWTGRLFGRLAGARDLTEDVIKEWFYYFYQCTECRRCSVFCPYGIDTAEITMIGRELLNLVGCNINWALEPAANCFRTGNHLGIQPHGFKDSIEFAIDELEDLTGVRVEVPIAKKGAEVLFIMPSADYFASPHYYTLLGYLLLFHQIGLDYTVSPYASEGGNFGLFISHEMMKRLHDKIYRETKRL
;
A
#
# COMPACT_ATOMS: atom_id res chain seq x y z
N MET A 1 14.82 1.20 28.58
CA MET A 1 13.62 1.03 29.43
C MET A 1 12.49 0.65 28.50
N SER A 2 11.93 -0.55 28.63
CA SER A 2 10.69 -0.89 27.92
C SER A 2 9.61 0.05 28.43
N GLU A 3 9.18 1.00 27.59
CA GLU A 3 8.01 1.82 27.86
C GLU A 3 6.84 0.88 28.19
N GLN A 4 6.10 1.18 29.26
CA GLN A 4 4.98 0.37 29.70
C GLN A 4 4.00 0.22 28.54
N VAL A 5 3.74 -1.03 28.15
CA VAL A 5 2.70 -1.34 27.16
C VAL A 5 1.37 -0.83 27.75
N PRO A 6 0.64 0.04 27.04
CA PRO A 6 -0.63 0.56 27.53
C PRO A 6 -1.61 -0.59 27.82
N LYS A 7 -2.42 -0.45 28.86
CA LYS A 7 -3.44 -1.46 29.17
C LYS A 7 -4.52 -1.47 28.07
N PRO A 8 -5.20 -2.60 27.81
CA PRO A 8 -6.28 -2.65 26.82
C PRO A 8 -7.35 -1.58 27.05
N GLU A 9 -7.69 -1.28 28.31
CA GLU A 9 -8.68 -0.27 28.65
C GLU A 9 -8.25 1.14 28.23
N GLU A 10 -6.94 1.41 28.24
CA GLU A 10 -6.31 2.67 27.81
C GLU A 10 -6.25 2.77 26.27
N LEU A 11 -6.10 1.63 25.57
CA LEU A 11 -6.10 1.57 24.11
C LEU A 11 -7.48 1.78 23.48
N VAL A 12 -8.55 1.52 24.23
CA VAL A 12 -9.95 1.60 23.75
C VAL A 12 -10.59 2.96 24.07
N GLN A 13 -9.91 3.86 24.80
CA GLN A 13 -10.39 5.23 25.02
C GLN A 13 -10.20 6.08 23.76
N ILE A 14 -11.24 6.14 22.92
CA ILE A 14 -11.21 6.91 21.68
C ILE A 14 -12.02 8.19 21.88
N ASP A 15 -11.35 9.34 21.78
CA ASP A 15 -11.99 10.65 21.82
C ASP A 15 -12.36 11.11 20.42
N TYR A 16 -13.65 11.30 20.18
CA TYR A 16 -14.21 11.81 18.93
C TYR A 16 -14.48 13.31 18.96
N GLN A 17 -14.17 14.01 20.06
CA GLN A 17 -14.31 15.45 20.13
C GLN A 17 -13.37 16.12 19.11
N PRO A 18 -13.91 16.94 18.19
CA PRO A 18 -13.08 17.63 17.23
C PRO A 18 -12.06 18.54 17.92
N PRO A 19 -10.80 18.59 17.46
CA PRO A 19 -9.81 19.51 17.99
C PRO A 19 -10.28 20.97 17.90
N ALA A 20 -9.97 21.76 18.92
CA ALA A 20 -10.31 23.20 18.93
C ALA A 20 -9.59 23.99 17.82
N LYS A 21 -8.42 23.50 17.39
CA LYS A 21 -7.63 24.13 16.31
C LYS A 21 -8.06 23.58 14.94
N PRO A 22 -8.10 24.42 13.89
CA PRO A 22 -8.25 23.97 12.53
C PRO A 22 -7.18 22.93 12.15
N TRP A 23 -7.56 21.93 11.36
CA TRP A 23 -6.67 20.81 11.00
C TRP A 23 -5.34 21.22 10.36
N MET A 24 -5.31 22.36 9.66
CA MET A 24 -4.07 22.90 9.05
C MET A 24 -3.06 23.43 10.07
N ASP A 25 -3.51 23.76 11.29
CA ASP A 25 -2.66 24.30 12.37
C ASP A 25 -2.24 23.24 13.39
N VAL A 26 -2.69 21.99 13.21
CA VAL A 26 -2.32 20.88 14.07
C VAL A 26 -1.15 20.15 13.40
N PRO A 27 0.08 20.23 13.92
CA PRO A 27 1.20 19.46 13.36
C PRO A 27 1.00 17.95 13.60
N VAL A 28 1.71 17.14 12.82
CA VAL A 28 1.77 15.70 13.08
C VAL A 28 2.75 15.41 14.19
N GLU A 29 2.36 14.52 15.10
CA GLU A 29 3.21 13.99 16.15
C GLU A 29 3.52 12.51 15.86
N PHE A 30 4.78 12.21 15.58
CA PHE A 30 5.25 10.84 15.35
C PHE A 30 5.41 10.09 16.67
N ARG A 31 4.28 9.71 17.27
CA ARG A 31 4.26 8.88 18.48
C ARG A 31 4.71 7.47 18.14
N ARG A 32 5.64 6.92 18.91
CA ARG A 32 6.16 5.56 18.69
C ARG A 32 5.01 4.54 18.62
N GLY A 33 5.07 3.65 17.64
CA GLY A 33 4.02 2.65 17.40
C GLY A 33 2.83 3.12 16.56
N THR A 34 2.81 4.40 16.12
CA THR A 34 1.71 4.97 15.31
C THR A 34 2.06 5.23 13.84
N PHE A 35 3.28 4.86 13.42
CA PHE A 35 3.79 5.08 12.07
C PHE A 35 4.64 3.90 11.59
N CYS A 36 4.78 3.77 10.27
CA CYS A 36 5.66 2.80 9.64
C CYS A 36 7.09 3.34 9.54
N TYR A 37 8.09 2.47 9.74
CA TYR A 37 9.50 2.82 9.55
C TYR A 37 9.86 3.04 8.09
N ALA A 38 10.84 3.91 7.86
CA ALA A 38 11.34 4.25 6.53
C ALA A 38 11.91 3.01 5.82
N GLY A 39 11.84 2.99 4.48
CA GLY A 39 12.41 1.92 3.67
C GLY A 39 13.92 1.77 3.86
N ALA A 40 14.39 0.52 3.97
CA ALA A 40 15.82 0.27 4.05
C ALA A 40 16.52 0.69 2.76
N LYS A 41 17.64 1.43 2.88
CA LYS A 41 18.42 1.95 1.75
C LYS A 41 18.70 0.89 0.67
N LYS A 42 19.10 -0.32 1.08
CA LYS A 42 19.34 -1.46 0.18
C LYS A 42 18.15 -1.78 -0.75
N ASN A 43 16.92 -1.66 -0.26
CA ASN A 43 15.71 -1.98 -1.01
C ASN A 43 15.33 -0.83 -1.96
N VAL A 44 15.56 0.42 -1.55
CA VAL A 44 15.39 1.61 -2.39
C VAL A 44 16.33 1.52 -3.60
N GLU A 45 17.61 1.21 -3.37
CA GLU A 45 18.63 1.04 -4.42
C GLU A 45 18.29 -0.13 -5.34
N TYR A 46 17.96 -1.29 -4.78
CA TYR A 46 17.63 -2.49 -5.55
C TYR A 46 16.44 -2.29 -6.50
N LEU A 47 15.41 -1.56 -6.05
CA LEU A 47 14.22 -1.29 -6.86
C LEU A 47 14.40 -0.11 -7.84
N GLY A 48 15.49 0.64 -7.73
CA GLY A 48 15.78 1.82 -8.54
C GLY A 48 14.94 3.04 -8.17
N PHE A 49 14.53 3.16 -6.90
CA PHE A 49 13.80 4.34 -6.42
C PHE A 49 14.74 5.52 -6.15
N PRO A 50 14.24 6.77 -6.25
CA PRO A 50 15.08 7.96 -6.06
C PRO A 50 15.45 8.17 -4.59
N ASN A 51 16.53 8.93 -4.38
CA ASN A 51 17.04 9.38 -3.09
C ASN A 51 17.26 8.25 -2.04
N PRO A 52 18.05 7.20 -2.37
CA PRO A 52 18.39 6.14 -1.42
C PRO A 52 19.25 6.68 -0.28
N ARG A 53 18.75 6.59 0.96
CA ARG A 53 19.44 7.10 2.16
C ARG A 53 18.92 6.45 3.43
N ASP A 54 19.71 6.55 4.49
CA ASP A 54 19.27 6.21 5.84
C ASP A 54 18.63 7.44 6.51
N TRP A 55 17.36 7.28 6.88
CA TRP A 55 16.53 8.24 7.60
C TRP A 55 15.42 7.48 8.33
N GLN A 56 14.81 8.10 9.34
CA GLN A 56 13.62 7.58 10.02
C GLN A 56 12.58 8.69 10.23
N PRO A 57 11.28 8.36 10.36
CA PRO A 57 10.23 9.37 10.54
C PRO A 57 10.41 10.27 11.77
N MET A 58 11.14 9.77 12.78
CA MET A 58 11.45 10.45 14.03
C MET A 58 12.70 11.35 13.95
N ASP A 59 13.41 11.34 12.82
CA ASP A 59 14.49 12.29 12.57
C ASP A 59 13.93 13.70 12.29
N GLU A 60 14.62 14.74 12.75
CA GLU A 60 14.26 16.13 12.45
C GLU A 60 14.43 16.45 10.96
N ASP A 61 15.60 16.10 10.40
CA ASP A 61 15.92 16.27 8.99
C ASP A 61 15.75 14.94 8.24
N TRP A 62 14.78 14.91 7.33
CA TRP A 62 14.51 13.75 6.48
C TRP A 62 15.45 13.67 5.27
N LYS A 63 16.40 14.61 5.12
CA LYS A 63 17.40 14.65 4.04
C LYS A 63 16.73 14.58 2.65
N LEU A 64 15.69 15.38 2.47
CA LEU A 64 14.99 15.48 1.19
C LEU A 64 15.94 16.04 0.11
N PRO A 65 15.74 15.73 -1.17
CA PRO A 65 16.54 16.32 -2.24
C PRO A 65 16.43 17.86 -2.22
N PRO A 66 17.47 18.62 -2.58
CA PRO A 66 17.42 20.09 -2.54
C PRO A 66 16.25 20.71 -3.32
N ASN A 67 15.83 20.06 -4.41
CA ASN A 67 14.71 20.44 -5.28
C ASN A 67 13.43 19.64 -5.01
N TRP A 68 13.21 19.16 -3.78
CA TRP A 68 12.07 18.30 -3.44
C TRP A 68 10.71 18.96 -3.75
N ARG A 69 10.61 20.29 -3.62
CA ARG A 69 9.36 21.02 -3.91
C ARG A 69 9.00 20.93 -5.38
N GLU A 70 9.98 21.17 -6.25
CA GLU A 70 9.84 21.06 -7.69
C GLU A 70 9.45 19.64 -8.08
N ILE A 71 10.14 18.62 -7.54
CA ILE A 71 9.84 17.20 -7.78
C ILE A 71 8.38 16.88 -7.45
N ILE A 72 7.88 17.31 -6.28
CA ILE A 72 6.51 17.05 -5.85
C ILE A 72 5.48 17.77 -6.72
N LEU A 73 5.72 19.05 -7.06
CA LEU A 73 4.79 19.83 -7.87
C LEU A 73 4.76 19.35 -9.32
N GLU A 74 5.89 18.99 -9.92
CA GLU A 74 5.95 18.39 -11.25
C GLU A 74 5.32 17.00 -11.25
N GLY A 75 5.59 16.18 -10.24
CA GLY A 75 4.94 14.90 -10.04
C GLY A 75 3.41 15.06 -9.98
N MET A 76 2.91 15.99 -9.17
CA MET A 76 1.47 16.25 -9.07
C MET A 76 0.89 16.71 -10.42
N ARG A 77 1.60 17.56 -11.17
CA ARG A 77 1.19 17.99 -12.52
C ARG A 77 1.03 16.80 -13.47
N ASP A 78 2.03 15.93 -13.52
CA ASP A 78 2.01 14.71 -14.34
C ASP A 78 0.82 13.81 -13.97
N ARG A 79 0.58 13.58 -12.68
CA ARG A 79 -0.55 12.75 -12.22
C ARG A 79 -1.91 13.36 -12.56
N LEU A 80 -2.06 14.69 -12.47
CA LEU A 80 -3.29 15.39 -12.87
C LEU A 80 -3.56 15.30 -14.39
N GLN A 81 -2.52 15.19 -15.22
CA GLN A 81 -2.64 15.00 -16.66
C GLN A 81 -2.94 13.54 -17.02
N LYS A 82 -2.27 12.61 -16.35
CA LYS A 82 -2.35 11.17 -16.63
C LYS A 82 -3.64 10.52 -16.09
N PHE A 83 -4.10 10.92 -14.90
CA PHE A 83 -5.21 10.29 -14.20
C PHE A 83 -6.43 11.23 -14.14
N ARG A 84 -7.38 11.01 -15.05
CA ARG A 84 -8.65 11.75 -15.08
C ARG A 84 -9.40 11.66 -13.73
N SER A 85 -9.43 10.47 -13.14
CA SER A 85 -9.98 10.18 -11.81
C SER A 85 -9.38 11.09 -10.75
N PHE A 86 -8.04 11.16 -10.65
CA PHE A 86 -7.36 12.02 -9.67
C PHE A 86 -7.78 13.49 -9.82
N ARG A 87 -7.80 14.02 -11.05
CA ARG A 87 -8.27 15.39 -11.32
C ARG A 87 -9.71 15.61 -10.86
N LEU A 88 -10.64 14.71 -11.24
CA LEU A 88 -12.04 14.82 -10.83
C LEU A 88 -12.22 14.73 -9.31
N PHE A 89 -11.51 13.82 -8.65
CA PHE A 89 -11.58 13.63 -7.20
C PHE A 89 -11.06 14.83 -6.40
N MET A 90 -10.18 15.64 -6.99
CA MET A 90 -9.76 16.91 -6.39
C MET A 90 -10.87 17.96 -6.46
N ASP A 91 -11.72 17.93 -7.49
CA ASP A 91 -12.70 18.98 -7.79
C ASP A 91 -14.11 18.72 -7.21
N ILE A 92 -14.59 17.48 -7.25
CA ILE A 92 -16.02 17.18 -7.00
C ILE A 92 -16.37 16.89 -5.53
N CYS A 93 -15.38 16.86 -4.64
CA CYS A 93 -15.63 16.57 -3.22
C CYS A 93 -16.35 17.74 -2.53
N VAL A 94 -17.61 17.52 -2.14
CA VAL A 94 -18.42 18.51 -1.39
C VAL A 94 -18.23 18.43 0.14
N ARG A 95 -17.32 17.57 0.61
CA ARG A 95 -17.02 17.34 2.03
C ARG A 95 -18.24 16.95 2.90
N CYS A 96 -19.15 16.14 2.36
CA CYS A 96 -20.35 15.69 3.09
C CYS A 96 -20.06 14.76 4.29
N GLY A 97 -18.85 14.19 4.40
CA GLY A 97 -18.47 13.32 5.51
C GLY A 97 -19.00 11.88 5.44
N ALA A 98 -19.73 11.48 4.39
CA ALA A 98 -20.30 10.13 4.26
C ALA A 98 -19.26 8.98 4.32
N CYS A 99 -17.99 9.28 4.07
CA CYS A 99 -16.89 8.33 4.16
C CYS A 99 -16.21 8.28 5.53
N ALA A 100 -16.48 9.22 6.44
CA ALA A 100 -15.73 9.41 7.70
C ALA A 100 -15.79 8.17 8.60
N ASP A 101 -16.99 7.75 8.99
CA ASP A 101 -17.26 6.61 9.87
C ASP A 101 -17.00 5.25 9.20
N LYS A 102 -16.51 5.23 7.96
CA LYS A 102 -16.16 4.01 7.22
C LYS A 102 -14.68 3.66 7.34
N CYS A 103 -13.85 4.60 7.79
CA CYS A 103 -12.41 4.36 7.93
C CYS A 103 -12.09 3.74 9.29
N HIS A 104 -11.49 2.54 9.28
CA HIS A 104 -11.03 1.87 10.51
C HIS A 104 -10.02 2.72 11.29
N PHE A 105 -9.18 3.49 10.62
CA PHE A 105 -8.20 4.36 11.29
C PHE A 105 -8.86 5.56 11.95
N TYR A 106 -9.91 6.13 11.35
CA TYR A 106 -10.67 7.19 12.03
C TYR A 106 -11.41 6.62 13.24
N LEU A 107 -12.12 5.51 13.06
CA LEU A 107 -12.83 4.82 14.14
C LEU A 107 -11.90 4.32 15.26
N GLY A 108 -10.65 4.01 14.95
CA GLY A 108 -9.66 3.53 15.92
C GLY A 108 -8.86 4.63 16.61
N SER A 109 -8.88 5.87 16.10
CA SER A 109 -8.03 6.96 16.62
C SER A 109 -8.78 8.23 17.00
N GLY A 110 -9.99 8.44 16.50
CA GLY A 110 -10.69 9.72 16.63
C GLY A 110 -10.06 10.88 15.82
N ASP A 111 -8.88 10.68 15.22
CA ASP A 111 -8.14 11.72 14.50
C ASP A 111 -8.88 12.13 13.22
N PRO A 112 -9.37 13.38 13.11
CA PRO A 112 -10.09 13.84 11.93
C PRO A 112 -9.30 13.68 10.63
N LYS A 113 -7.97 13.75 10.65
CA LYS A 113 -7.14 13.61 9.43
C LYS A 113 -7.10 12.18 8.90
N ASN A 114 -7.57 11.22 9.70
CA ASN A 114 -7.84 9.86 9.25
C ASN A 114 -9.22 9.67 8.62
N MET A 115 -10.15 10.63 8.74
CA MET A 115 -11.38 10.61 7.95
C MET A 115 -11.00 10.68 6.46
N PRO A 116 -11.55 9.83 5.57
CA PRO A 116 -11.13 9.81 4.16
C PRO A 116 -11.32 11.15 3.45
N VAL A 117 -12.37 11.90 3.82
CA VAL A 117 -12.61 13.26 3.32
C VAL A 117 -11.43 14.19 3.66
N LEU A 118 -10.97 14.20 4.91
CA LEU A 118 -9.90 15.10 5.36
C LEU A 118 -8.51 14.60 4.97
N ARG A 119 -8.28 13.27 4.96
CA ARG A 119 -7.07 12.68 4.40
C ARG A 119 -6.86 13.13 2.94
N ALA A 120 -7.93 13.17 2.15
CA ALA A 120 -7.88 13.71 0.79
C ALA A 120 -7.63 15.23 0.76
N GLU A 121 -8.04 15.99 1.78
CA GLU A 121 -7.74 17.43 1.89
C GLU A 121 -6.25 17.72 2.08
N LEU A 122 -5.49 16.77 2.63
CA LEU A 122 -4.04 16.92 2.83
C LEU A 122 -3.32 17.22 1.51
N ILE A 123 -3.69 16.49 0.44
CA ILE A 123 -3.17 16.69 -0.92
C ILE A 123 -3.99 17.73 -1.68
N ARG A 124 -5.32 17.78 -1.51
CA ARG A 124 -6.20 18.75 -2.18
C ARG A 124 -5.88 20.21 -1.80
N SER A 125 -5.38 20.47 -0.60
CA SER A 125 -4.93 21.80 -0.18
C SER A 125 -3.73 22.31 -0.97
N ILE A 126 -2.78 21.42 -1.31
CA ILE A 126 -1.65 21.72 -2.20
C ILE A 126 -2.13 21.84 -3.65
N TYR A 127 -3.02 20.93 -4.10
CA TYR A 127 -3.67 21.04 -5.40
C TYR A 127 -4.30 22.42 -5.60
N ARG A 128 -5.11 22.89 -4.64
CA ARG A 128 -5.72 24.22 -4.72
C ARG A 128 -4.69 25.34 -4.78
N ARG A 129 -3.66 25.29 -3.92
CA ARG A 129 -2.63 26.33 -3.86
C ARG A 129 -1.91 26.52 -5.19
N TYR A 130 -1.55 25.43 -5.86
CA TYR A 130 -0.63 25.48 -7.00
C TYR A 130 -1.30 25.23 -8.36
N PHE A 131 -2.49 24.65 -8.42
CA PHE A 131 -3.13 24.22 -9.68
C PHE A 131 -4.50 24.86 -9.94
N THR A 132 -5.04 25.64 -9.00
CA THR A 132 -6.31 26.36 -9.19
C THR A 132 -6.11 27.87 -9.08
N TRP A 133 -6.88 28.64 -9.84
CA TRP A 133 -6.83 30.10 -9.77
C TRP A 133 -7.36 30.62 -8.42
N THR A 134 -8.48 30.06 -7.93
CA THR A 134 -9.10 30.45 -6.66
C THR A 134 -8.20 30.16 -5.46
N GLY A 135 -7.53 29.00 -5.43
CA GLY A 135 -6.60 28.67 -4.35
C GLY A 135 -5.32 29.51 -4.34
N ARG A 136 -4.86 30.00 -5.51
CA ARG A 136 -3.74 30.96 -5.58
C ARG A 136 -4.15 32.32 -5.00
N LEU A 137 -5.34 32.81 -5.33
CA LEU A 137 -5.82 34.14 -4.93
C LEU A 137 -6.28 34.20 -3.47
N PHE A 138 -7.11 33.25 -3.03
CA PHE A 138 -7.73 33.27 -1.70
C PHE A 138 -6.94 32.48 -0.66
N GLY A 139 -5.92 31.72 -1.08
CA GLY A 139 -5.05 30.96 -0.18
C GLY A 139 -5.84 30.12 0.81
N ARG A 140 -5.60 30.37 2.10
CA ARG A 140 -6.21 29.62 3.22
C ARG A 140 -7.74 29.69 3.24
N LEU A 141 -8.36 30.78 2.76
CA LEU A 141 -9.83 30.88 2.69
C LEU A 141 -10.43 29.89 1.68
N ALA A 142 -9.71 29.58 0.60
CA ALA A 142 -10.07 28.51 -0.33
C ALA A 142 -9.62 27.12 0.14
N GLY A 143 -9.11 26.98 1.38
CA GLY A 143 -8.54 25.74 1.88
C GLY A 143 -7.19 25.39 1.23
N ALA A 144 -6.47 26.36 0.68
CA ALA A 144 -5.14 26.16 0.12
C ALA A 144 -4.04 26.45 1.16
N ARG A 145 -2.92 25.74 1.10
CA ARG A 145 -1.72 26.00 1.93
C ARG A 145 -0.45 25.79 1.12
N ASP A 146 0.65 26.38 1.55
CA ASP A 146 1.95 26.20 0.92
C ASP A 146 2.51 24.80 1.18
N LEU A 147 3.30 24.31 0.24
CA LEU A 147 3.99 23.03 0.34
C LEU A 147 5.26 23.20 1.19
N THR A 148 5.24 22.66 2.41
CA THR A 148 6.37 22.67 3.36
C THR A 148 6.81 21.24 3.68
N GLU A 149 7.96 21.08 4.35
CA GLU A 149 8.42 19.76 4.78
C GLU A 149 7.45 19.13 5.79
N ASP A 150 6.83 19.92 6.67
CA ASP A 150 5.80 19.44 7.58
C ASP A 150 4.59 18.86 6.84
N VAL A 151 4.25 19.40 5.67
CA VAL A 151 3.20 18.81 4.81
C VAL A 151 3.64 17.46 4.25
N ILE A 152 4.92 17.29 3.87
CA ILE A 152 5.46 16.00 3.43
C ILE A 152 5.43 14.98 4.57
N LYS A 153 5.82 15.40 5.78
CA LYS A 153 5.76 14.57 6.99
C LYS A 153 4.32 14.17 7.30
N GLU A 154 3.38 15.09 7.17
CA GLU A 154 1.96 14.84 7.36
C GLU A 154 1.40 13.87 6.32
N TRP A 155 1.74 14.05 5.04
CA TRP A 155 1.39 13.13 3.98
C TRP A 155 1.90 11.72 4.27
N PHE A 156 3.17 11.60 4.67
CA PHE A 156 3.75 10.30 5.03
C PHE A 156 2.96 9.63 6.14
N TYR A 157 2.69 10.36 7.24
CA TYR A 157 1.97 9.82 8.39
C TYR A 157 0.58 9.29 8.00
N TYR A 158 -0.24 10.12 7.34
CA TYR A 158 -1.63 9.76 7.08
C TYR A 158 -1.84 8.89 5.84
N PHE A 159 -1.04 9.03 4.79
CA PHE A 159 -1.17 8.16 3.61
C PHE A 159 -0.66 6.75 3.90
N TYR A 160 0.35 6.56 4.75
CA TYR A 160 0.80 5.22 5.14
C TYR A 160 -0.07 4.55 6.22
N GLN A 161 -0.96 5.28 6.89
CA GLN A 161 -2.01 4.67 7.72
C GLN A 161 -3.14 4.06 6.90
N CYS A 162 -3.47 4.58 5.71
CA CYS A 162 -4.56 4.05 4.90
C CYS A 162 -4.27 2.62 4.38
N THR A 163 -5.14 1.64 4.63
CA THR A 163 -4.97 0.27 4.10
C THR A 163 -5.41 0.09 2.65
N GLU A 164 -5.88 1.16 1.99
CA GLU A 164 -6.43 1.10 0.63
C GLU A 164 -7.60 0.10 0.47
N CYS A 165 -8.31 -0.22 1.56
CA CYS A 165 -9.46 -1.15 1.56
C CYS A 165 -10.67 -0.70 0.71
N ARG A 166 -10.63 0.50 0.14
CA ARG A 166 -11.68 1.11 -0.71
C ARG A 166 -13.09 1.18 -0.13
N ARG A 167 -13.30 0.89 1.16
CA ARG A 167 -14.61 1.05 1.82
C ARG A 167 -15.15 2.47 1.66
N CYS A 168 -14.30 3.47 1.79
CA CYS A 168 -14.61 4.88 1.51
C CYS A 168 -15.17 5.15 0.11
N SER A 169 -14.73 4.41 -0.92
CA SER A 169 -15.19 4.52 -2.30
C SER A 169 -16.65 4.03 -2.44
N VAL A 170 -16.96 2.90 -1.80
CA VAL A 170 -18.30 2.29 -1.79
C VAL A 170 -19.36 3.24 -1.22
N PHE A 171 -19.01 4.05 -0.22
CA PHE A 171 -19.95 4.94 0.47
C PHE A 171 -19.94 6.39 -0.04
N CYS A 172 -19.07 6.74 -1.00
CA CYS A 172 -19.04 8.10 -1.51
C CYS A 172 -20.18 8.33 -2.52
N PRO A 173 -21.13 9.27 -2.28
CA PRO A 173 -22.22 9.53 -3.23
C PRO A 173 -21.74 10.17 -4.55
N TYR A 174 -20.50 10.64 -4.59
CA TYR A 174 -19.85 11.22 -5.78
C TYR A 174 -18.89 10.23 -6.48
N GLY A 175 -18.79 8.99 -5.99
CA GLY A 175 -17.91 7.97 -6.56
C GLY A 175 -16.41 8.25 -6.38
N ILE A 176 -16.02 9.04 -5.37
CA ILE A 176 -14.61 9.36 -5.10
C ILE A 176 -13.92 8.17 -4.45
N ASP A 177 -12.93 7.60 -5.13
CA ASP A 177 -12.05 6.59 -4.57
C ASP A 177 -10.87 7.24 -3.84
N THR A 178 -10.99 7.41 -2.53
CA THR A 178 -9.89 7.97 -1.72
C THR A 178 -8.69 7.02 -1.57
N ALA A 179 -8.82 5.73 -1.89
CA ALA A 179 -7.66 4.85 -1.98
C ALA A 179 -6.79 5.23 -3.18
N GLU A 180 -7.38 5.61 -4.30
CA GLU A 180 -6.62 6.11 -5.46
C GLU A 180 -5.89 7.43 -5.13
N ILE A 181 -6.55 8.35 -4.42
CA ILE A 181 -5.90 9.57 -3.90
C ILE A 181 -4.72 9.21 -2.99
N THR A 182 -4.87 8.18 -2.15
CA THR A 182 -3.80 7.67 -1.27
C THR A 182 -2.63 7.13 -2.09
N MET A 183 -2.91 6.30 -3.11
CA MET A 183 -1.90 5.75 -4.00
C MET A 183 -1.09 6.85 -4.67
N ILE A 184 -1.75 7.91 -5.16
CA ILE A 184 -1.07 9.09 -5.71
C ILE A 184 -0.25 9.82 -4.65
N GLY A 185 -0.77 10.00 -3.43
CA GLY A 185 -0.01 10.58 -2.32
C GLY A 185 1.28 9.81 -2.02
N ARG A 186 1.20 8.48 -1.96
CA ARG A 186 2.35 7.58 -1.78
C ARG A 186 3.34 7.65 -2.95
N GLU A 187 2.85 7.74 -4.17
CA GLU A 187 3.72 7.94 -5.33
C GLU A 187 4.52 9.24 -5.27
N LEU A 188 3.87 10.34 -4.89
CA LEU A 188 4.55 11.63 -4.75
C LEU A 188 5.63 11.55 -3.67
N LEU A 189 5.34 10.93 -2.52
CA LEU A 189 6.33 10.67 -1.48
C LEU A 189 7.48 9.80 -1.99
N ASN A 190 7.20 8.79 -2.81
CA ASN A 190 8.23 7.94 -3.42
C ASN A 190 9.17 8.72 -4.36
N LEU A 191 8.71 9.79 -5.03
CA LEU A 191 9.57 10.62 -5.90
C LEU A 191 10.71 11.32 -5.13
N VAL A 192 10.52 11.59 -3.84
CA VAL A 192 11.54 12.20 -2.96
C VAL A 192 12.21 11.18 -2.03
N GLY A 193 11.95 9.88 -2.26
CA GLY A 193 12.50 8.78 -1.47
C GLY A 193 11.89 8.65 -0.07
N CYS A 194 10.65 9.11 0.12
CA CYS A 194 9.89 8.92 1.37
C CYS A 194 8.97 7.71 1.22
N ASN A 195 9.43 6.56 1.69
CA ASN A 195 8.75 5.26 1.55
C ASN A 195 8.84 4.45 2.85
N ILE A 196 8.09 3.35 2.92
CA ILE A 196 8.07 2.47 4.10
C ILE A 196 8.67 1.10 3.80
N ASN A 197 9.43 0.54 4.75
CA ASN A 197 10.06 -0.76 4.54
C ASN A 197 9.04 -1.89 4.39
N TRP A 198 7.89 -1.76 5.07
CA TRP A 198 6.78 -2.71 4.96
C TRP A 198 6.30 -2.90 3.52
N ALA A 199 6.41 -1.90 2.65
CA ALA A 199 6.07 -2.04 1.23
C ALA A 199 7.29 -2.42 0.37
N LEU A 200 8.43 -1.77 0.61
CA LEU A 200 9.60 -1.94 -0.26
C LEU A 200 10.26 -3.31 -0.15
N GLU A 201 10.39 -3.87 1.05
CA GLU A 201 11.04 -5.17 1.24
C GLU A 201 10.26 -6.31 0.58
N PRO A 202 8.94 -6.43 0.78
CA PRO A 202 8.07 -7.31 -0.01
C PRO A 202 8.23 -7.15 -1.52
N ALA A 203 8.20 -5.93 -2.04
CA ALA A 203 8.36 -5.69 -3.47
C ALA A 203 9.75 -6.12 -3.99
N ALA A 204 10.82 -5.86 -3.24
CA ALA A 204 12.17 -6.31 -3.57
C ALA A 204 12.27 -7.85 -3.57
N ASN A 205 11.69 -8.50 -2.56
CA ASN A 205 11.65 -9.96 -2.48
C ASN A 205 10.91 -10.57 -3.66
N CYS A 206 9.80 -9.99 -4.11
CA CYS A 206 9.08 -10.47 -5.29
C CYS A 206 9.98 -10.53 -6.54
N PHE A 207 10.89 -9.58 -6.75
CA PHE A 207 11.85 -9.67 -7.87
C PHE A 207 12.99 -10.65 -7.61
N ARG A 208 13.42 -10.81 -6.36
CA ARG A 208 14.56 -11.65 -5.99
C ARG A 208 14.24 -13.13 -5.94
N THR A 209 13.08 -13.51 -5.38
CA THR A 209 12.70 -14.89 -5.08
C THR A 209 11.33 -15.29 -5.62
N GLY A 210 10.65 -14.38 -6.34
CA GLY A 210 9.34 -14.63 -6.92
C GLY A 210 8.16 -14.27 -6.02
N ASN A 211 8.37 -14.19 -4.70
CA ASN A 211 7.36 -13.91 -3.68
C ASN A 211 7.77 -12.89 -2.64
N HIS A 212 6.80 -12.35 -1.89
CA HIS A 212 7.02 -11.24 -0.98
C HIS A 212 7.73 -11.63 0.33
N LEU A 213 7.59 -12.89 0.74
CA LEU A 213 8.19 -13.43 1.97
C LEU A 213 9.67 -13.77 1.83
N GLY A 214 10.23 -13.74 0.61
CA GLY A 214 11.63 -14.10 0.38
C GLY A 214 11.88 -15.61 0.34
N ILE A 215 10.83 -16.42 0.15
CA ILE A 215 10.90 -17.88 0.13
C ILE A 215 11.64 -18.32 -1.13
N GLN A 216 12.70 -19.11 -0.94
CA GLN A 216 13.55 -19.58 -2.03
C GLN A 216 12.82 -20.66 -2.87
N PRO A 217 13.21 -20.88 -4.14
CA PRO A 217 12.56 -21.88 -5.00
C PRO A 217 12.51 -23.30 -4.43
N HIS A 218 13.53 -23.73 -3.69
CA HIS A 218 13.52 -25.03 -3.01
C HIS A 218 12.50 -25.05 -1.86
N GLY A 219 12.47 -24.02 -1.00
CA GLY A 219 11.47 -23.91 0.06
C GLY A 219 10.03 -23.83 -0.45
N PHE A 220 9.81 -23.20 -1.61
CA PHE A 220 8.52 -23.25 -2.30
C PHE A 220 8.15 -24.69 -2.68
N LYS A 221 9.06 -25.43 -3.33
CA LYS A 221 8.84 -26.84 -3.69
C LYS A 221 8.55 -27.70 -2.46
N ASP A 222 9.35 -27.56 -1.41
CA ASP A 222 9.22 -28.33 -0.17
C ASP A 222 7.84 -28.07 0.48
N SER A 223 7.36 -26.82 0.43
CA SER A 223 6.04 -26.46 0.96
C SER A 223 4.89 -27.10 0.17
N ILE A 224 5.04 -27.21 -1.16
CA ILE A 224 4.05 -27.89 -2.01
C ILE A 224 4.08 -29.40 -1.77
N GLU A 225 5.26 -30.01 -1.63
CA GLU A 225 5.39 -31.44 -1.32
C GLU A 225 4.77 -31.78 0.04
N PHE A 226 5.04 -30.96 1.05
CA PHE A 226 4.40 -31.07 2.36
C PHE A 226 2.86 -30.96 2.27
N ALA A 227 2.35 -30.02 1.46
CA ALA A 227 0.92 -29.87 1.23
C ALA A 227 0.28 -31.09 0.56
N ILE A 228 0.98 -31.78 -0.34
CA ILE A 228 0.50 -33.02 -0.96
C ILE A 228 0.37 -34.13 0.08
N ASP A 229 1.41 -34.34 0.89
CA ASP A 229 1.43 -35.40 1.90
C ASP A 229 0.38 -35.14 2.99
N GLU A 230 0.25 -33.91 3.48
CA GLU A 230 -0.76 -33.56 4.49
C GLU A 230 -2.19 -33.68 3.95
N LEU A 231 -2.42 -33.33 2.67
CA LEU A 231 -3.72 -33.53 2.04
C LEU A 231 -4.08 -35.02 1.97
N GLU A 232 -3.13 -35.88 1.61
CA GLU A 232 -3.34 -37.33 1.58
C GLU A 232 -3.65 -37.88 2.97
N ASP A 233 -2.91 -37.45 4.00
CA ASP A 233 -3.16 -37.87 5.39
C ASP A 233 -4.55 -37.45 5.88
N LEU A 234 -5.00 -36.25 5.51
CA LEU A 234 -6.30 -35.72 5.94
C LEU A 234 -7.50 -36.30 5.17
N THR A 235 -7.31 -36.64 3.89
CA THR A 235 -8.44 -36.93 2.97
C THR A 235 -8.39 -38.33 2.34
N GLY A 236 -7.25 -39.01 2.40
CA GLY A 236 -6.97 -40.24 1.67
C GLY A 236 -6.75 -40.06 0.17
N VAL A 237 -6.69 -38.81 -0.32
CA VAL A 237 -6.53 -38.49 -1.75
C VAL A 237 -5.14 -37.89 -1.98
N ARG A 238 -4.28 -38.61 -2.72
CA ARG A 238 -3.00 -38.07 -3.18
C ARG A 238 -3.19 -37.27 -4.47
N VAL A 239 -2.82 -35.99 -4.44
CA VAL A 239 -2.89 -35.09 -5.60
C VAL A 239 -1.53 -34.93 -6.28
N GLU A 240 -1.54 -34.51 -7.54
CA GLU A 240 -0.33 -34.15 -8.29
C GLU A 240 -0.29 -32.63 -8.48
N VAL A 241 0.82 -31.99 -8.09
CA VAL A 241 1.03 -30.55 -8.25
C VAL A 241 2.23 -30.30 -9.17
N PRO A 242 1.99 -30.08 -10.47
CA PRO A 242 3.06 -29.79 -11.41
C PRO A 242 3.71 -28.42 -11.14
N ILE A 243 5.03 -28.39 -11.00
CA ILE A 243 5.82 -27.18 -10.79
C ILE A 243 6.60 -26.85 -12.06
N ALA A 244 6.34 -25.67 -12.64
CA ALA A 244 6.97 -25.18 -13.86
C ALA A 244 6.87 -26.16 -15.04
N LYS A 245 5.78 -26.96 -15.10
CA LYS A 245 5.40 -27.78 -16.25
C LYS A 245 5.14 -26.88 -17.46
N LYS A 246 5.78 -27.21 -18.58
CA LYS A 246 5.57 -26.53 -19.86
C LYS A 246 4.31 -27.03 -20.55
N GLY A 247 3.60 -26.13 -21.23
CA GLY A 247 2.40 -26.43 -22.00
C GLY A 247 1.15 -26.74 -21.18
N ALA A 248 1.13 -26.43 -19.88
CA ALA A 248 -0.09 -26.51 -19.07
C ALA A 248 -1.08 -25.41 -19.50
N GLU A 249 -2.39 -25.71 -19.47
CA GLU A 249 -3.45 -24.74 -19.84
C GLU A 249 -3.49 -23.52 -18.89
N VAL A 250 -3.27 -23.73 -17.59
CA VAL A 250 -3.37 -22.67 -16.57
C VAL A 250 -2.07 -22.53 -15.77
N LEU A 251 -1.53 -21.30 -15.71
CA LEU A 251 -0.55 -20.93 -14.68
C LEU A 251 -1.31 -20.44 -13.43
N PHE A 252 -1.32 -21.24 -12.37
CA PHE A 252 -1.96 -20.87 -11.11
C PHE A 252 -1.02 -20.04 -10.23
N ILE A 253 -1.46 -18.83 -9.87
CA ILE A 253 -0.73 -17.89 -9.04
C ILE A 253 -1.41 -17.80 -7.68
N MET A 254 -0.74 -18.30 -6.65
CA MET A 254 -1.23 -18.26 -5.27
C MET A 254 -0.57 -17.13 -4.48
N PRO A 255 -1.27 -16.48 -3.53
CA PRO A 255 -0.64 -15.63 -2.52
C PRO A 255 0.41 -16.40 -1.74
N SER A 256 1.57 -15.80 -1.43
CA SER A 256 2.61 -16.59 -0.75
C SER A 256 2.31 -16.96 0.69
N ALA A 257 1.32 -16.31 1.30
CA ALA A 257 0.81 -16.72 2.61
C ALA A 257 0.17 -18.12 2.54
N ASP A 258 -0.43 -18.50 1.40
CA ASP A 258 -1.17 -19.75 1.25
C ASP A 258 -0.24 -20.97 1.30
N TYR A 259 1.04 -20.85 0.97
CA TYR A 259 2.00 -21.97 1.09
C TYR A 259 3.01 -21.77 2.23
N PHE A 260 2.83 -20.78 3.10
CA PHE A 260 3.79 -20.47 4.18
C PHE A 260 3.16 -20.34 5.57
N ALA A 261 1.91 -19.88 5.67
CA ALA A 261 1.33 -19.48 6.95
C ALA A 261 -0.08 -20.02 7.17
N SER A 262 -0.38 -20.44 8.40
CA SER A 262 -1.73 -20.75 8.85
C SER A 262 -2.48 -19.47 9.28
N PRO A 263 -3.80 -19.36 9.03
CA PRO A 263 -4.70 -20.38 8.48
C PRO A 263 -4.74 -20.44 6.95
N HIS A 264 -4.04 -19.53 6.25
CA HIS A 264 -4.06 -19.44 4.78
C HIS A 264 -3.66 -20.74 4.09
N TYR A 265 -2.78 -21.51 4.72
CA TYR A 265 -2.38 -22.85 4.31
C TYR A 265 -3.54 -23.82 4.02
N TYR A 266 -4.62 -23.78 4.79
CA TYR A 266 -5.80 -24.62 4.49
C TYR A 266 -6.51 -24.23 3.19
N THR A 267 -6.34 -22.98 2.74
CA THR A 267 -6.84 -22.53 1.43
C THR A 267 -6.05 -23.18 0.29
N LEU A 268 -4.72 -23.31 0.44
CA LEU A 268 -3.89 -24.05 -0.52
C LEU A 268 -4.39 -25.48 -0.67
N LEU A 269 -4.55 -26.21 0.44
CA LEU A 269 -5.07 -27.58 0.43
C LEU A 269 -6.42 -27.67 -0.30
N GLY A 270 -7.31 -26.71 -0.05
CA GLY A 270 -8.61 -26.60 -0.73
C GLY A 270 -8.49 -26.41 -2.25
N TYR A 271 -7.58 -25.56 -2.72
CA TYR A 271 -7.34 -25.39 -4.16
C TYR A 271 -6.85 -26.69 -4.80
N LEU A 272 -5.87 -27.34 -4.19
CA LEU A 272 -5.24 -28.55 -4.74
C LEU A 272 -6.27 -29.69 -4.87
N LEU A 273 -7.10 -29.88 -3.84
CA LEU A 273 -8.17 -30.87 -3.88
C LEU A 273 -9.21 -30.54 -4.96
N LEU A 274 -9.61 -29.28 -5.09
CA LEU A 274 -10.53 -28.84 -6.14
C LEU A 274 -9.95 -29.09 -7.53
N PHE A 275 -8.70 -28.71 -7.77
CA PHE A 275 -8.03 -28.86 -9.06
C PHE A 275 -7.90 -30.33 -9.46
N HIS A 276 -7.58 -31.20 -8.50
CA HIS A 276 -7.59 -32.63 -8.71
C HIS A 276 -9.00 -33.14 -9.09
N GLN A 277 -10.03 -32.75 -8.33
CA GLN A 277 -11.40 -33.22 -8.53
C GLN A 277 -11.98 -32.84 -9.90
N ILE A 278 -11.62 -31.66 -10.42
CA ILE A 278 -12.07 -31.18 -11.74
C ILE A 278 -11.13 -31.57 -12.88
N GLY A 279 -9.99 -32.21 -12.57
CA GLY A 279 -8.98 -32.58 -13.57
C GLY A 279 -8.35 -31.38 -14.27
N LEU A 280 -8.11 -30.28 -13.55
CA LEU A 280 -7.54 -29.06 -14.13
C LEU A 280 -6.11 -29.31 -14.63
N ASP A 281 -5.81 -28.93 -15.88
CA ASP A 281 -4.42 -28.89 -16.36
C ASP A 281 -3.78 -27.56 -15.97
N TYR A 282 -3.03 -27.58 -14.86
CA TYR A 282 -2.38 -26.39 -14.33
C TYR A 282 -0.89 -26.59 -14.11
N THR A 283 -0.20 -25.52 -13.73
CA THR A 283 1.17 -25.51 -13.26
C THR A 283 1.34 -24.37 -12.26
N VAL A 284 2.21 -24.53 -11.27
CA VAL A 284 2.62 -23.47 -10.34
C VAL A 284 4.08 -23.09 -10.59
N SER A 285 4.49 -21.88 -10.23
CA SER A 285 5.85 -21.41 -10.50
C SER A 285 6.51 -20.75 -9.30
N PRO A 286 7.75 -21.16 -8.92
CA PRO A 286 8.52 -20.44 -7.92
C PRO A 286 8.91 -19.03 -8.39
N TYR A 287 9.03 -18.77 -9.71
CA TYR A 287 9.36 -17.45 -10.26
C TYR A 287 8.20 -16.45 -10.15
N ALA A 288 6.96 -16.95 -10.26
CA ALA A 288 5.73 -16.18 -10.12
C ALA A 288 4.88 -16.74 -8.97
N SER A 289 5.47 -16.82 -7.78
CA SER A 289 4.89 -17.45 -6.58
C SER A 289 4.13 -16.46 -5.68
N GLU A 290 3.54 -15.42 -6.26
CA GLU A 290 2.83 -14.39 -5.50
C GLU A 290 1.62 -13.83 -6.25
N GLY A 291 0.44 -13.99 -5.64
CA GLY A 291 -0.81 -13.37 -6.10
C GLY A 291 -1.02 -11.94 -5.64
N GLY A 292 -0.40 -11.51 -4.54
CA GLY A 292 -0.47 -10.16 -3.99
C GLY A 292 0.40 -9.15 -4.74
N ASN A 293 -0.18 -8.03 -5.16
CA ASN A 293 0.58 -6.95 -5.78
C ASN A 293 1.05 -5.90 -4.76
N PHE A 294 2.22 -6.12 -4.16
CA PHE A 294 2.83 -5.18 -3.21
C PHE A 294 3.26 -3.85 -3.86
N GLY A 295 3.28 -3.77 -5.19
CA GLY A 295 3.48 -2.53 -5.93
C GLY A 295 2.34 -1.55 -5.74
N LEU A 296 1.14 -2.02 -5.37
CA LEU A 296 -0.05 -1.19 -5.10
C LEU A 296 0.25 -0.14 -4.03
N PHE A 297 0.98 -0.53 -3.00
CA PHE A 297 1.36 0.33 -1.87
C PHE A 297 2.53 1.27 -2.17
N ILE A 298 3.03 1.26 -3.42
CA ILE A 298 4.22 2.00 -3.83
C ILE A 298 3.89 2.90 -5.03
N SER A 299 3.62 2.32 -6.21
CA SER A 299 3.32 3.09 -7.42
C SER A 299 2.67 2.24 -8.51
N HIS A 300 1.96 2.90 -9.42
CA HIS A 300 1.41 2.30 -10.63
C HIS A 300 2.48 1.63 -11.49
N GLU A 301 3.67 2.22 -11.58
CA GLU A 301 4.77 1.60 -12.30
C GLU A 301 5.27 0.33 -11.60
N MET A 302 5.37 0.35 -10.27
CA MET A 302 5.77 -0.84 -9.52
C MET A 302 4.73 -1.96 -9.61
N MET A 303 3.44 -1.61 -9.56
CA MET A 303 2.35 -2.56 -9.81
C MET A 303 2.51 -3.28 -11.14
N LYS A 304 2.78 -2.52 -12.20
CA LYS A 304 3.00 -3.04 -13.55
C LYS A 304 4.24 -3.94 -13.60
N ARG A 305 5.38 -3.47 -13.05
CA ARG A 305 6.65 -4.23 -13.04
C ARG A 305 6.52 -5.57 -12.32
N LEU A 306 5.79 -5.63 -11.21
CA LEU A 306 5.58 -6.88 -10.46
C LEU A 306 4.69 -7.87 -11.21
N HIS A 307 3.59 -7.41 -11.80
CA HIS A 307 2.71 -8.27 -12.60
C HIS A 307 3.36 -8.74 -13.91
N ASP A 308 4.27 -7.95 -14.51
CA ASP A 308 4.99 -8.35 -15.73
C ASP A 308 5.71 -9.70 -15.59
N LYS A 309 6.16 -10.06 -14.37
CA LYS A 309 6.74 -11.38 -14.09
C LYS A 309 5.77 -12.53 -14.41
N ILE A 310 4.49 -12.38 -14.09
CA ILE A 310 3.46 -13.40 -14.35
C ILE A 310 3.33 -13.60 -15.87
N TYR A 311 3.29 -12.51 -16.64
CA TYR A 311 3.24 -12.58 -18.11
C TYR A 311 4.49 -13.22 -18.71
N ARG A 312 5.68 -12.89 -18.20
CA ARG A 312 6.94 -13.50 -18.65
C ARG A 312 6.97 -14.99 -18.36
N GLU A 313 6.49 -15.39 -17.19
CA GLU A 313 6.44 -16.80 -16.81
C GLU A 313 5.45 -17.59 -17.64
N THR A 314 4.26 -17.03 -17.88
CA THR A 314 3.25 -17.60 -18.76
C THR A 314 3.78 -17.80 -20.18
N LYS A 315 4.63 -16.89 -20.68
CA LYS A 315 5.27 -17.04 -22.00
C LYS A 315 6.39 -18.10 -22.03
N ARG A 316 6.99 -18.40 -20.89
CA ARG A 316 8.15 -19.29 -20.77
C ARG A 316 7.72 -20.75 -20.62
N LEU A 317 6.62 -20.98 -19.92
CA LEU A 317 5.99 -22.29 -19.71
C LEU A 317 5.13 -22.67 -20.90
#